data_AF-A0A455SU79-F1
#
_entry.id   AF-A0A455SU79-F1
#
_cell.length_a   1.000
_cell.length_b   1.000
_cell.length_c   1.000
_cell.angle_alpha   90.00
_cell.angle_beta   90.00
_cell.angle_gamma   90.00
#
_symmetry.space_group_name_H-M   'P 1'
#
loop_
_entity.id
_entity.type
_entity.pdbx_description
1 polymer ?
#
loop_
_entity_poly.entity_id
_entity_poly.type
_entity_poly.pdbx_seq_one_letter_code
_entity_poly.pdbx_strand_id
1 'polypeptide(L)'
;MTERQSCSLSQARRLVRELRTPQREALPPPGLRSHVLFSVGLADGYLRLSSPIGPVFVALNARGISAVDCAEDAAHFEARFRAAFGRCIFPLEPDEAPAWARQIEPALQRGQTLDLPFDLRGCSSFEQAVLYTTLTIPPGEVRPYAWVAREIGQPRAVRAVGNALARNPIPLLIPCHRVVRSNYQLGNYSLGGSLNKRALLQIEGVDLVLLEQLATRGVRYLGSTVTHIYCLPTCYHARRIAQEHRQPLSSPEEAARLGYRPCRHCRPALPVEQPADLASE
;
A
#
# COMPACT_ATOMS: atom_id res chain seq x y z
N MET A 1 -23.91 -3.33 -32.03
CA MET A 1 -22.72 -3.09 -32.88
C MET A 1 -22.56 -1.59 -33.01
N THR A 2 -21.72 -0.97 -32.19
CA THR A 2 -21.43 0.47 -32.24
C THR A 2 -20.25 0.71 -33.17
N GLU A 3 -20.52 1.34 -34.31
CA GLU A 3 -19.51 1.77 -35.28
C GLU A 3 -18.48 2.67 -34.60
N ARG A 4 -17.22 2.22 -34.55
CA ARG A 4 -16.09 3.09 -34.22
C ARG A 4 -15.88 4.02 -35.41
N GLN A 5 -16.35 5.26 -35.33
CA GLN A 5 -15.98 6.30 -36.29
C GLN A 5 -14.47 6.47 -36.29
N SER A 6 -13.80 6.02 -37.36
CA SER A 6 -12.36 6.14 -37.52
C SER A 6 -11.99 7.57 -37.92
N CYS A 7 -11.28 8.28 -37.04
CA CYS A 7 -10.68 9.57 -37.35
C CYS A 7 -9.55 9.39 -38.39
N SER A 8 -9.65 10.05 -39.53
CA SER A 8 -8.64 10.00 -40.59
C SER A 8 -7.36 10.78 -40.20
N LEU A 9 -6.22 10.39 -40.77
CA LEU A 9 -4.93 11.07 -40.53
C LEU A 9 -4.98 12.55 -40.91
N SER A 10 -5.81 12.96 -41.88
CA SER A 10 -6.01 14.36 -42.25
C SER A 10 -6.78 15.13 -41.18
N GLN A 11 -7.80 14.52 -40.58
CA GLN A 11 -8.54 15.09 -39.44
C GLN A 11 -7.65 15.24 -38.20
N ALA A 12 -6.84 14.22 -37.89
CA ALA A 12 -5.87 14.29 -36.80
C ALA A 12 -4.81 15.40 -37.03
N ARG A 13 -4.27 15.52 -38.25
CA ARG A 13 -3.31 16.59 -38.60
C ARG A 13 -3.91 17.99 -38.51
N ARG A 14 -5.18 18.14 -38.89
CA ARG A 14 -5.92 19.40 -38.76
C ARG A 14 -6.09 19.80 -37.30
N LEU A 15 -6.54 18.88 -36.45
CA LEU A 15 -6.70 19.10 -35.01
C LEU A 15 -5.37 19.49 -34.34
N VAL A 16 -4.28 18.80 -34.69
CA VAL A 16 -2.93 19.13 -34.20
C VAL A 16 -2.49 20.53 -34.66
N ARG A 17 -2.84 20.94 -35.88
CA ARG A 17 -2.52 22.29 -36.38
C ARG A 17 -3.30 23.35 -35.62
N GLU A 18 -4.59 23.13 -35.38
CA GLU A 18 -5.47 24.02 -34.61
C GLU A 18 -5.01 24.15 -33.14
N LEU A 19 -4.54 23.07 -32.51
CA LEU A 19 -3.94 23.09 -31.17
C LEU A 19 -2.58 23.80 -31.11
N ARG A 20 -1.80 23.79 -32.21
CA ARG A 20 -0.48 24.44 -32.31
C ARG A 20 -0.57 25.94 -32.61
N THR A 21 -1.65 26.39 -33.22
CA THR A 21 -1.97 27.80 -33.41
C THR A 21 -3.15 28.15 -32.51
N PRO A 22 -2.95 28.37 -31.20
CA PRO A 22 -4.03 28.87 -30.36
C PRO A 22 -4.57 30.15 -31.00
N GLN A 23 -5.90 30.27 -31.12
CA GLN A 23 -6.54 31.51 -31.54
C GLN A 23 -6.00 32.61 -30.62
N ARG A 24 -5.18 33.52 -31.18
CA ARG A 24 -4.32 34.46 -30.45
C ARG A 24 -5.05 35.40 -29.48
N GLU A 25 -6.38 35.44 -29.52
CA GLU A 25 -7.22 36.37 -28.76
C GLU A 25 -8.00 35.72 -27.61
N ALA A 26 -8.08 34.39 -27.53
CA ALA A 26 -8.74 33.72 -26.42
C ALA A 26 -7.75 33.49 -25.27
N LEU A 27 -7.99 34.14 -24.13
CA LEU A 27 -7.36 33.73 -22.87
C LEU A 27 -7.58 32.22 -22.69
N PRO A 28 -6.53 31.44 -22.34
CA PRO A 28 -6.69 30.03 -22.09
C PRO A 28 -7.77 29.84 -21.01
N PRO A 29 -8.64 28.83 -21.13
CA PRO A 29 -9.68 28.59 -20.13
C PRO A 29 -9.03 28.50 -18.73
N PRO A 30 -9.67 29.07 -17.70
CA PRO A 30 -9.21 28.93 -16.33
C PRO A 30 -8.91 27.45 -16.01
N GLY A 31 -7.77 27.19 -15.37
CA GLY A 31 -7.35 25.82 -15.03
C GLY A 31 -6.59 25.05 -16.12
N LEU A 32 -6.52 25.51 -17.38
CA LEU A 32 -5.85 24.77 -18.48
C LEU A 32 -4.43 24.32 -18.10
N ARG A 33 -3.63 25.21 -17.50
CA ARG A 33 -2.28 24.89 -17.04
C ARG A 33 -2.28 23.75 -16.02
N SER A 34 -3.19 23.79 -15.04
CA SER A 34 -3.30 22.78 -13.99
C SER A 34 -3.71 21.43 -14.56
N HIS A 35 -4.72 21.38 -15.44
CA HIS A 35 -5.16 20.14 -16.08
C HIS A 35 -4.12 19.56 -17.03
N VAL A 36 -3.40 20.39 -17.78
CA VAL A 36 -2.27 19.94 -18.61
C VAL A 36 -1.19 19.33 -17.73
N LEU A 37 -0.73 20.05 -16.68
CA LEU A 37 0.28 19.52 -15.76
C LEU A 37 -0.16 18.23 -15.07
N PHE A 38 -1.43 18.11 -14.69
CA PHE A 38 -2.01 16.89 -14.14
C PHE A 38 -2.02 15.73 -15.14
N SER A 39 -2.43 15.99 -16.39
CA SER A 39 -2.49 14.98 -17.46
C SER A 39 -1.12 14.42 -17.83
N VAL A 40 -0.05 15.20 -17.66
CA VAL A 40 1.34 14.76 -17.88
C VAL A 40 2.06 14.33 -16.59
N GLY A 41 1.36 14.33 -15.44
CA GLY A 41 1.89 13.88 -14.15
C GLY A 41 2.96 14.80 -13.53
N LEU A 42 2.91 16.10 -13.84
CA LEU A 42 3.74 17.17 -13.27
C LEU A 42 3.03 17.98 -12.17
N ALA A 43 1.72 17.81 -12.05
CA ALA A 43 0.92 18.27 -10.91
C ALA A 43 0.01 17.13 -10.43
N ASP A 44 -0.49 17.28 -9.21
CA ASP A 44 -1.45 16.35 -8.61
C ASP A 44 -2.80 17.05 -8.44
N GLY A 45 -3.85 16.25 -8.49
CA GLY A 45 -5.17 16.66 -8.06
C GLY A 45 -5.56 15.82 -6.85
N TYR A 46 -6.53 16.28 -6.05
CA TYR A 46 -6.97 15.52 -4.89
C TYR A 46 -8.48 15.43 -4.74
N LEU A 47 -8.90 14.33 -4.12
CA LEU A 47 -10.26 14.08 -3.68
C LEU A 47 -10.29 13.94 -2.17
N ARG A 48 -11.42 14.30 -1.55
CA ARG A 48 -11.70 14.00 -0.14
C ARG A 48 -12.64 12.79 -0.08
N LEU A 49 -12.15 11.68 0.46
CA LEU A 49 -12.83 10.38 0.46
C LEU A 49 -13.04 9.86 1.87
N SER A 50 -14.03 9.00 2.06
CA SER A 50 -14.30 8.36 3.35
C SER A 50 -13.36 7.17 3.57
N SER A 51 -12.87 7.00 4.80
CA SER A 51 -12.08 5.83 5.21
C SER A 51 -12.56 5.28 6.56
N PRO A 52 -12.12 4.07 6.95
CA PRO A 52 -12.46 3.50 8.26
C PRO A 52 -12.00 4.32 9.47
N ILE A 53 -11.07 5.27 9.29
CA ILE A 53 -10.58 6.16 10.35
C ILE A 53 -11.05 7.62 10.16
N GLY A 54 -12.10 7.84 9.36
CA GLY A 54 -12.62 9.16 9.03
C GLY A 54 -12.24 9.64 7.62
N PRO A 55 -12.62 10.87 7.25
CA PRO A 55 -12.32 11.43 5.94
C PRO A 55 -10.82 11.62 5.74
N VAL A 56 -10.34 11.34 4.53
CA VAL A 56 -8.93 11.49 4.14
C VAL A 56 -8.83 12.22 2.80
N PHE A 57 -7.72 12.94 2.62
CA PHE A 57 -7.33 13.49 1.34
C PHE A 57 -6.51 12.48 0.56
N VAL A 58 -6.84 12.26 -0.70
CA VAL A 58 -6.10 11.39 -1.61
C VAL A 58 -5.61 12.20 -2.80
N ALA A 59 -4.28 12.36 -2.91
CA ALA A 59 -3.65 12.95 -4.09
C ALA A 59 -3.43 11.87 -5.16
N LEU A 60 -3.66 12.26 -6.41
CA LEU A 60 -3.44 11.42 -7.58
C LEU A 60 -2.99 12.27 -8.77
N ASN A 61 -2.41 11.60 -9.77
CA ASN A 61 -2.08 12.18 -11.07
C ASN A 61 -2.17 11.12 -12.16
N ALA A 62 -1.77 11.45 -13.40
CA ALA A 62 -1.83 10.53 -14.54
C ALA A 62 -1.09 9.19 -14.33
N ARG A 63 -0.12 9.10 -13.39
CA ARG A 63 0.61 7.86 -13.09
C ARG A 63 -0.03 7.02 -12.00
N GLY A 64 -0.88 7.60 -11.15
CA GLY A 64 -1.47 6.92 -10.01
C GLY A 64 -1.64 7.79 -8.77
N ILE A 65 -1.92 7.13 -7.67
CA ILE A 65 -2.10 7.74 -6.34
C ILE A 65 -0.72 8.12 -5.80
N SER A 66 -0.55 9.34 -5.33
CA SER A 66 0.74 9.88 -4.88
C SER A 66 0.80 10.15 -3.38
N ALA A 67 -0.34 10.43 -2.74
CA ALA A 67 -0.39 10.63 -1.28
C ALA A 67 -1.76 10.33 -0.67
N VAL A 68 -1.76 9.95 0.62
CA VAL A 68 -2.95 9.92 1.49
C VAL A 68 -2.64 10.65 2.79
N ASP A 69 -3.52 11.55 3.21
CA ASP A 69 -3.34 12.36 4.42
C ASP A 69 -4.66 12.53 5.21
N CYS A 70 -4.55 12.60 6.53
CA CYS A 70 -5.65 12.85 7.46
C CYS A 70 -5.66 14.32 7.94
N ALA A 71 -5.16 15.25 7.12
CA ALA A 71 -5.16 16.68 7.45
C ALA A 71 -6.56 17.19 7.79
N GLU A 72 -6.62 18.21 8.63
CA GLU A 72 -7.87 18.76 9.16
C GLU A 72 -8.69 19.44 8.06
N ASP A 73 -8.01 20.13 7.14
CA ASP A 73 -8.59 20.82 6.00
C ASP A 73 -7.70 20.77 4.76
N ALA A 74 -8.22 21.29 3.65
CA ALA A 74 -7.54 21.32 2.36
C ALA A 74 -6.25 22.16 2.39
N ALA A 75 -6.24 23.30 3.08
CA ALA A 75 -5.08 24.18 3.10
C ALA A 75 -3.88 23.51 3.78
N HIS A 76 -4.11 22.84 4.92
CA HIS A 76 -3.10 22.05 5.61
C HIS A 76 -2.61 20.87 4.77
N PHE A 77 -3.52 20.17 4.09
CA PHE A 77 -3.15 19.09 3.19
C PHE A 77 -2.24 19.58 2.06
N GLU A 78 -2.66 20.61 1.33
CA GLU A 78 -1.89 21.16 0.22
C GLU A 78 -0.51 21.68 0.67
N ALA A 79 -0.43 22.35 1.82
CA ALA A 79 0.84 22.84 2.37
C ALA A 79 1.79 21.68 2.69
N ARG A 80 1.30 20.62 3.36
CA ARG A 80 2.09 19.41 3.65
C ARG A 80 2.51 18.68 2.38
N PHE A 81 1.61 18.56 1.41
CA PHE A 81 1.92 17.94 0.12
C PHE A 81 3.03 18.71 -0.61
N ARG A 82 2.91 20.04 -0.70
CA ARG A 82 3.93 20.89 -1.32
C ARG A 82 5.28 20.78 -0.62
N ALA A 83 5.29 20.73 0.71
CA ALA A 83 6.52 20.55 1.49
C ALA A 83 7.17 19.17 1.25
N ALA A 84 6.37 18.11 1.10
CA ALA A 84 6.88 16.75 0.91
C ALA A 84 7.32 16.45 -0.53
N PHE A 85 6.58 16.94 -1.53
CA PHE A 85 6.76 16.53 -2.93
C PHE A 85 7.21 17.67 -3.86
N GLY A 86 7.09 18.93 -3.45
CA GLY A 86 7.46 20.09 -4.27
C GLY A 86 6.58 20.31 -5.52
N ARG A 87 5.51 19.53 -5.70
CA ARG A 87 4.60 19.63 -6.85
C ARG A 87 3.38 20.46 -6.52
N CYS A 88 2.81 21.09 -7.55
CA CYS A 88 1.51 21.75 -7.44
C CYS A 88 0.41 20.72 -7.19
N ILE A 89 -0.56 21.09 -6.36
CA ILE A 89 -1.71 20.28 -6.01
C ILE A 89 -2.97 21.15 -5.96
N PHE A 90 -4.11 20.62 -6.38
CA PHE A 90 -5.39 21.34 -6.44
C PHE A 90 -6.58 20.38 -6.26
N PRO A 91 -7.75 20.87 -5.80
CA PRO A 91 -8.94 20.04 -5.67
C PRO A 91 -9.42 19.55 -7.05
N LEU A 92 -9.90 18.31 -7.09
CA LEU A 92 -10.60 17.75 -8.25
C LEU A 92 -12.07 17.58 -7.95
N GLU A 93 -12.90 17.82 -8.97
CA GLU A 93 -14.25 17.26 -9.00
C GLU A 93 -14.20 15.75 -9.37
N PRO A 94 -15.14 14.92 -8.90
CA PRO A 94 -15.11 13.47 -9.15
C PRO A 94 -15.09 13.05 -10.63
N ASP A 95 -15.63 13.87 -11.53
CA ASP A 95 -15.68 13.67 -12.97
C ASP A 95 -14.37 14.05 -13.69
N GLU A 96 -13.54 14.88 -13.06
CA GLU A 96 -12.19 15.23 -13.56
C GLU A 96 -11.16 14.15 -13.24
N ALA A 97 -11.44 13.28 -12.26
CA ALA A 97 -10.56 12.21 -11.86
C ALA A 97 -10.52 11.06 -12.90
N PRO A 98 -9.37 10.39 -13.09
CA PRO A 98 -9.27 9.22 -13.95
C PRO A 98 -10.30 8.15 -13.58
N ALA A 99 -10.81 7.41 -14.58
CA ALA A 99 -11.87 6.42 -14.35
C ALA A 99 -11.54 5.36 -13.27
N TRP A 100 -10.27 5.02 -13.08
CA TRP A 100 -9.83 4.08 -12.04
C TRP A 100 -9.93 4.67 -10.62
N ALA A 101 -9.95 5.99 -10.46
CA ALA A 101 -10.00 6.67 -9.15
C ALA A 101 -11.29 6.33 -8.37
N ARG A 102 -12.35 5.92 -9.07
CA ARG A 102 -13.60 5.41 -8.48
C ARG A 102 -13.39 4.18 -7.58
N GLN A 103 -12.29 3.46 -7.77
CA GLN A 103 -11.95 2.27 -6.97
C GLN A 103 -11.22 2.62 -5.67
N ILE A 104 -10.76 3.86 -5.48
CA ILE A 104 -9.96 4.28 -4.32
C ILE A 104 -10.76 4.17 -3.02
N GLU A 105 -11.95 4.76 -2.98
CA GLU A 105 -12.79 4.73 -1.76
C GLU A 105 -13.21 3.29 -1.39
N PRO A 106 -13.71 2.45 -2.32
CA PRO A 106 -13.93 1.03 -2.03
C PRO A 106 -12.67 0.30 -1.53
N ALA A 107 -11.49 0.63 -2.05
CA ALA A 107 -10.23 0.04 -1.62
C ALA A 107 -9.81 0.49 -0.21
N LEU A 108 -10.03 1.76 0.16
CA LEU A 108 -9.85 2.27 1.52
C LEU A 108 -10.75 1.54 2.52
N GLN A 109 -12.00 1.27 2.13
CA GLN A 109 -12.98 0.59 2.99
C GLN A 109 -12.68 -0.90 3.17
N ARG A 110 -12.28 -1.59 2.09
CA ARG A 110 -12.02 -3.05 2.12
C ARG A 110 -10.58 -3.40 2.52
N GLY A 111 -9.64 -2.46 2.43
CA GLY A 111 -8.22 -2.73 2.60
C GLY A 111 -7.62 -3.64 1.51
N GLN A 112 -8.21 -3.66 0.31
CA GLN A 112 -7.77 -4.45 -0.84
C GLN A 112 -7.36 -3.52 -1.99
N THR A 113 -6.06 -3.46 -2.29
CA THR A 113 -5.45 -2.33 -3.01
C THR A 113 -4.45 -2.73 -4.10
N LEU A 114 -4.31 -4.04 -4.39
CA LEU A 114 -3.27 -4.57 -5.29
C LEU A 114 -3.37 -4.05 -6.73
N ASP A 115 -4.58 -3.74 -7.21
CA ASP A 115 -4.82 -3.34 -8.60
C ASP A 115 -4.81 -1.81 -8.83
N LEU A 116 -4.48 -1.02 -7.80
CA LEU A 116 -4.43 0.44 -7.89
C LEU A 116 -3.06 0.93 -8.40
N PRO A 117 -3.03 1.94 -9.28
CA PRO A 117 -1.78 2.56 -9.70
C PRO A 117 -1.22 3.47 -8.61
N PHE A 118 0.09 3.38 -8.35
CA PHE A 118 0.79 4.20 -7.35
C PHE A 118 1.95 4.99 -7.99
N ASP A 119 2.05 6.28 -7.68
CA ASP A 119 3.15 7.14 -8.07
C ASP A 119 4.17 7.28 -6.93
N LEU A 120 5.16 6.39 -6.89
CA LEU A 120 6.21 6.35 -5.87
C LEU A 120 7.54 6.98 -6.33
N ARG A 121 7.51 7.89 -7.31
CA ARG A 121 8.73 8.54 -7.85
C ARG A 121 9.63 9.23 -6.82
N GLY A 122 9.06 9.69 -5.71
CA GLY A 122 9.81 10.32 -4.61
C GLY A 122 10.52 9.31 -3.70
N CYS A 123 10.22 8.02 -3.84
CA CYS A 123 10.80 6.96 -3.03
C CYS A 123 12.02 6.34 -3.73
N SER A 124 13.06 6.04 -2.96
CA SER A 124 14.19 5.22 -3.42
C SER A 124 13.74 3.82 -3.85
N SER A 125 14.57 3.11 -4.63
CA SER A 125 14.28 1.72 -5.03
C SER A 125 14.06 0.80 -3.82
N PHE A 126 14.79 1.01 -2.72
CA PHE A 126 14.60 0.32 -1.46
C PHE A 126 13.22 0.60 -0.85
N GLU A 127 12.83 1.87 -0.74
CA GLU A 127 11.52 2.26 -0.19
C GLU A 127 10.37 1.73 -1.05
N GLN A 128 10.49 1.80 -2.38
CA GLN A 128 9.51 1.22 -3.30
C GLN A 128 9.36 -0.29 -3.09
N ALA A 129 10.48 -1.02 -2.98
CA ALA A 129 10.44 -2.47 -2.69
C ALA A 129 9.73 -2.75 -1.36
N VAL A 130 10.03 -2.00 -0.29
CA VAL A 130 9.36 -2.12 1.01
C VAL A 130 7.85 -1.88 0.90
N LEU A 131 7.44 -0.82 0.22
CA LEU A 131 6.05 -0.44 0.05
C LEU A 131 5.27 -1.47 -0.79
N TYR A 132 5.81 -1.91 -1.92
CA TYR A 132 5.18 -2.94 -2.75
C TYR A 132 5.11 -4.30 -2.05
N THR A 133 6.17 -4.70 -1.33
CA THR A 133 6.11 -5.92 -0.51
C THR A 133 5.03 -5.81 0.57
N THR A 134 4.88 -4.65 1.21
CA THR A 134 3.84 -4.42 2.23
C THR A 134 2.43 -4.49 1.66
N LEU A 135 2.23 -4.04 0.42
CA LEU A 135 0.97 -4.13 -0.31
C LEU A 135 0.48 -5.59 -0.46
N THR A 136 1.39 -6.56 -0.46
CA THR A 136 1.04 -7.99 -0.59
C THR A 136 0.41 -8.60 0.67
N ILE A 137 0.45 -7.90 1.80
CA ILE A 137 -0.07 -8.43 3.07
C ILE A 137 -1.60 -8.31 3.07
N PRO A 138 -2.37 -9.43 3.13
CA PRO A 138 -3.83 -9.38 3.05
C PRO A 138 -4.47 -8.69 4.26
N PRO A 139 -5.69 -8.12 4.11
CA PRO A 139 -6.47 -7.63 5.25
C PRO A 139 -6.69 -8.74 6.28
N GLY A 140 -6.56 -8.38 7.55
CA GLY A 140 -6.71 -9.31 8.67
C GLY A 140 -5.48 -10.16 8.94
N GLU A 141 -4.38 -9.89 8.23
CA GLU A 141 -3.08 -10.48 8.47
C GLU A 141 -2.04 -9.43 8.85
N VAL A 142 -1.03 -9.85 9.62
CA VAL A 142 0.14 -9.03 9.94
C VAL A 142 1.43 -9.75 9.58
N ARG A 143 2.47 -8.99 9.32
CA ARG A 143 3.84 -9.49 9.10
C ARG A 143 4.84 -8.73 9.98
N PRO A 144 5.90 -9.40 10.49
CA PRO A 144 6.99 -8.69 11.14
C PRO A 144 7.76 -7.76 10.18
N TYR A 145 8.40 -6.70 10.69
CA TYR A 145 9.36 -5.92 9.89
C TYR A 145 10.48 -6.80 9.29
N ALA A 146 10.91 -7.82 10.05
CA ALA A 146 11.90 -8.79 9.58
C ALA A 146 11.40 -9.65 8.40
N TRP A 147 10.08 -9.86 8.30
CA TRP A 147 9.48 -10.53 7.16
C TRP A 147 9.63 -9.67 5.91
N VAL A 148 9.27 -8.39 5.98
CA VAL A 148 9.40 -7.45 4.84
C VAL A 148 10.87 -7.32 4.42
N ALA A 149 11.78 -7.13 5.39
CA ALA A 149 13.22 -7.04 5.12
C ALA A 149 13.75 -8.29 4.41
N ARG A 150 13.25 -9.48 4.80
CA ARG A 150 13.59 -10.72 4.11
C ARG A 150 13.00 -10.72 2.70
N GLU A 151 11.70 -10.50 2.51
CA GLU A 151 11.06 -10.60 1.18
C GLU A 151 11.67 -9.66 0.13
N ILE A 152 12.24 -8.51 0.52
CA ILE A 152 12.97 -7.62 -0.39
C ILE A 152 14.45 -8.02 -0.63
N GLY A 153 14.88 -9.19 -0.13
CA GLY A 153 16.25 -9.69 -0.25
C GLY A 153 17.26 -9.05 0.71
N GLN A 154 16.83 -8.26 1.69
CA GLN A 154 17.70 -7.52 2.61
C GLN A 154 17.41 -7.84 4.09
N PRO A 155 17.64 -9.08 4.56
CA PRO A 155 17.20 -9.54 5.89
C PRO A 155 17.81 -8.75 7.06
N ARG A 156 18.96 -8.08 6.85
CA ARG A 156 19.61 -7.22 7.87
C ARG A 156 19.02 -5.80 7.96
N ALA A 157 18.17 -5.40 7.00
CA ALA A 157 17.67 -4.03 6.87
C ALA A 157 16.41 -3.73 7.71
N VAL A 158 16.12 -4.49 8.77
CA VAL A 158 14.87 -4.39 9.55
C VAL A 158 14.56 -2.97 10.04
N ARG A 159 15.57 -2.24 10.53
CA ARG A 159 15.40 -0.84 10.97
C ARG A 159 15.14 0.11 9.80
N ALA A 160 15.82 -0.09 8.67
CA ALA A 160 15.62 0.71 7.47
C ALA A 160 14.21 0.50 6.88
N VAL A 161 13.69 -0.73 6.90
CA VAL A 161 12.29 -1.05 6.57
C VAL A 161 11.33 -0.27 7.46
N GLY A 162 11.57 -0.24 8.78
CA GLY A 162 10.77 0.56 9.71
C GLY A 162 10.74 2.05 9.36
N ASN A 163 11.90 2.63 9.00
CA ASN A 163 11.99 4.02 8.58
C ASN A 163 11.27 4.29 7.25
N ALA A 164 11.39 3.38 6.27
CA ALA A 164 10.68 3.48 5.00
C ALA A 164 9.16 3.46 5.20
N LEU A 165 8.65 2.54 6.03
CA LEU A 165 7.21 2.45 6.34
C LEU A 165 6.69 3.65 7.14
N ALA A 166 7.52 4.24 8.02
CA ALA A 166 7.17 5.46 8.74
C ALA A 166 7.00 6.67 7.81
N ARG A 167 7.66 6.65 6.64
CA ARG A 167 7.57 7.66 5.58
C ARG A 167 6.67 7.25 4.43
N ASN A 168 5.82 6.25 4.62
CA ASN A 168 4.87 5.83 3.59
C ASN A 168 3.99 7.04 3.16
N PRO A 169 4.09 7.49 1.89
CA PRO A 169 3.30 8.63 1.42
C PRO A 169 1.83 8.29 1.23
N ILE A 170 1.49 7.00 1.10
CA ILE A 170 0.16 6.51 0.75
C ILE A 170 -0.34 5.53 1.85
N PRO A 171 -0.45 5.97 3.11
CA PRO A 171 -0.99 5.14 4.18
C PRO A 171 -2.44 4.73 3.90
N LEU A 172 -2.95 3.71 4.62
CA LEU A 172 -4.23 3.02 4.40
C LEU A 172 -4.27 2.20 3.10
N LEU A 173 -3.88 2.77 1.96
CA LEU A 173 -3.83 2.04 0.69
C LEU A 173 -2.60 1.14 0.59
N ILE A 174 -1.43 1.66 0.97
CA ILE A 174 -0.24 0.84 1.26
C ILE A 174 -0.28 0.54 2.77
N PRO A 175 -0.57 -0.70 3.18
CA PRO A 175 -1.05 -1.00 4.52
C PRO A 175 0.10 -1.16 5.53
N CYS A 176 0.84 -0.07 5.80
CA CYS A 176 1.94 -0.10 6.77
C CYS A 176 1.50 -0.42 8.21
N HIS A 177 0.20 -0.32 8.54
CA HIS A 177 -0.37 -0.78 9.80
C HIS A 177 -0.34 -2.31 9.94
N ARG A 178 -0.26 -3.08 8.84
CA ARG A 178 -0.14 -4.55 8.86
C ARG A 178 1.28 -5.04 9.18
N VAL A 179 2.26 -4.14 9.27
CA VAL A 179 3.64 -4.52 9.63
C VAL A 179 3.91 -4.24 11.11
N VAL A 180 4.31 -5.26 11.87
CA VAL A 180 4.46 -5.20 13.34
C VAL A 180 5.84 -5.67 13.79
N ARG A 181 6.16 -5.55 15.09
CA ARG A 181 7.39 -6.12 15.63
C ARG A 181 7.31 -7.65 15.62
N SER A 182 8.46 -8.34 15.61
CA SER A 182 8.49 -9.82 15.57
C SER A 182 7.88 -10.48 16.80
N ASN A 183 7.77 -9.75 17.91
CA ASN A 183 7.05 -10.18 19.11
C ASN A 183 5.57 -9.78 19.11
N TYR A 184 5.03 -9.35 17.96
CA TYR A 184 3.64 -8.90 17.78
C TYR A 184 3.20 -7.71 18.63
N GLN A 185 4.13 -7.07 19.34
CA GLN A 185 3.84 -5.78 19.97
C GLN A 185 3.64 -4.71 18.90
N LEU A 186 2.59 -3.91 19.08
CA LEU A 186 2.30 -2.80 18.20
C LEU A 186 3.23 -1.62 18.50
N GLY A 187 3.95 -1.15 17.48
CA GLY A 187 4.75 0.07 17.55
C GLY A 187 3.94 1.33 17.21
N ASN A 188 4.62 2.48 17.21
CA ASN A 188 4.04 3.75 16.76
C ASN A 188 3.70 3.72 15.26
N TYR A 189 2.66 4.46 14.86
CA TYR A 189 2.13 4.52 13.51
C TYR A 189 2.11 5.97 13.02
N SER A 190 2.41 6.18 11.73
CA SER A 190 2.60 7.51 11.13
C SER A 190 1.33 8.35 11.06
N LEU A 191 0.15 7.73 10.90
CA LEU A 191 -1.14 8.41 10.95
C LEU A 191 -1.70 8.46 12.38
N GLY A 192 -1.09 9.21 13.30
CA GLY A 192 -1.70 9.49 14.60
C GLY A 192 -1.48 8.43 15.70
N GLY A 193 -0.39 7.65 15.62
CA GLY A 193 0.07 6.82 16.74
C GLY A 193 -0.54 5.41 16.82
N SER A 194 -0.17 4.67 17.88
CA SER A 194 -0.50 3.24 18.03
C SER A 194 -2.01 2.95 18.08
N LEU A 195 -2.85 3.93 18.44
CA LEU A 195 -4.32 3.78 18.51
C LEU A 195 -4.97 3.57 17.14
N ASN A 196 -4.61 4.38 16.13
CA ASN A 196 -5.18 4.23 14.78
C ASN A 196 -4.75 2.90 14.14
N LYS A 197 -3.52 2.46 14.42
CA LYS A 197 -3.05 1.13 14.01
C LYS A 197 -3.85 0.00 14.64
N ARG A 198 -4.17 0.11 15.94
CA ARG A 198 -5.04 -0.87 16.63
C ARG A 198 -6.43 -0.90 16.02
N ALA A 199 -7.05 0.26 15.84
CA ALA A 199 -8.39 0.37 15.28
C ALA A 199 -8.46 -0.25 13.87
N LEU A 200 -7.51 0.09 12.98
CA LEU A 200 -7.45 -0.49 11.64
C LEU A 200 -7.30 -2.02 11.66
N LEU A 201 -6.40 -2.55 12.49
CA LEU A 201 -6.22 -4.00 12.60
C LEU A 201 -7.47 -4.71 13.15
N GLN A 202 -8.17 -4.09 14.11
CA GLN A 202 -9.43 -4.63 14.65
C GLN A 202 -10.55 -4.62 13.60
N ILE A 203 -10.68 -3.52 12.83
CA ILE A 203 -11.64 -3.42 11.72
C ILE A 203 -11.38 -4.51 10.67
N GLU A 204 -10.10 -4.82 10.41
CA GLU A 204 -9.70 -5.89 9.51
C GLU A 204 -9.89 -7.32 10.09
N GLY A 205 -10.35 -7.44 11.34
CA GLY A 205 -10.62 -8.72 12.00
C GLY A 205 -9.39 -9.40 12.62
N VAL A 206 -8.36 -8.63 12.97
CA VAL A 206 -7.22 -9.15 13.74
C VAL A 206 -7.57 -9.23 15.22
N ASP A 207 -7.46 -10.42 15.79
CA ASP A 207 -7.56 -10.64 17.23
C ASP A 207 -6.28 -10.16 17.95
N LEU A 208 -6.30 -8.90 18.38
CA LEU A 208 -5.18 -8.29 19.09
C LEU A 208 -4.95 -8.90 20.47
N VAL A 209 -6.01 -9.39 21.12
CA VAL A 209 -5.91 -9.99 22.46
C VAL A 209 -5.15 -11.31 22.37
N LEU A 210 -5.52 -12.17 21.40
CA LEU A 210 -4.81 -13.41 21.14
C LEU A 210 -3.35 -13.14 20.77
N LEU A 211 -3.07 -12.15 19.92
CA LEU A 211 -1.69 -11.79 19.55
C LEU A 211 -0.86 -11.38 20.76
N GLU A 212 -1.40 -10.56 21.66
CA GLU A 212 -0.73 -10.14 22.89
C GLU A 212 -0.49 -11.31 23.85
N GLN A 213 -1.44 -12.24 23.98
CA GLN A 213 -1.29 -13.45 24.78
C GLN A 213 -0.19 -14.37 24.22
N LEU A 214 -0.18 -14.60 22.90
CA LEU A 214 0.87 -15.37 22.23
C LEU A 214 2.24 -14.71 22.40
N ALA A 215 2.30 -13.38 22.23
CA ALA A 215 3.50 -12.58 22.40
C ALA A 215 4.12 -12.79 23.79
N THR A 216 3.30 -12.68 24.84
CA THR A 216 3.67 -12.80 26.26
C THR A 216 4.19 -14.20 26.59
N ARG A 217 3.61 -15.22 25.98
CA ARG A 217 4.02 -16.63 26.13
C ARG A 217 5.26 -17.02 25.31
N GLY A 218 5.88 -16.07 24.62
CA GLY A 218 7.03 -16.36 23.75
C GLY A 218 6.66 -17.08 22.44
N VAL A 219 5.37 -17.22 22.13
CA VAL A 219 4.90 -17.88 20.92
C VAL A 219 5.05 -16.92 19.74
N ARG A 220 5.67 -17.40 18.67
CA ARG A 220 5.92 -16.63 17.44
C ARG A 220 5.21 -17.22 16.23
N TYR A 221 4.90 -18.51 16.27
CA TYR A 221 4.26 -19.24 15.18
C TYR A 221 3.22 -20.22 15.71
N LEU A 222 2.30 -20.61 14.84
CA LEU A 222 1.30 -21.64 15.10
C LEU A 222 1.45 -22.78 14.09
N GLY A 223 1.68 -23.99 14.58
CA GLY A 223 1.69 -25.23 13.82
C GLY A 223 0.34 -25.93 13.83
N SER A 224 0.02 -26.66 12.76
CA SER A 224 -1.09 -27.61 12.71
C SER A 224 -0.56 -29.02 12.91
N THR A 225 -0.99 -29.72 13.96
CA THR A 225 -0.58 -31.11 14.23
C THR A 225 -1.08 -32.11 13.18
N VAL A 226 -2.07 -31.72 12.38
CA VAL A 226 -2.63 -32.55 11.29
C VAL A 226 -1.81 -32.42 10.01
N THR A 227 -1.48 -31.19 9.59
CA THR A 227 -0.79 -30.95 8.32
C THR A 227 0.72 -30.84 8.45
N HIS A 228 1.24 -30.71 9.67
CA HIS A 228 2.64 -30.37 9.97
C HIS A 228 3.11 -29.10 9.24
N ILE A 229 2.22 -28.12 9.06
CA ILE A 229 2.55 -26.80 8.53
C ILE A 229 2.53 -25.78 9.67
N TYR A 230 3.55 -24.92 9.75
CA TYR A 230 3.56 -23.79 10.69
C TYR A 230 3.43 -22.45 9.96
N CYS A 231 2.79 -21.51 10.64
CA CYS A 231 2.35 -20.22 10.10
C CYS A 231 2.66 -19.07 11.07
N LEU A 232 2.65 -17.84 10.56
CA LEU A 232 2.46 -16.65 11.40
C LEU A 232 1.04 -16.67 12.01
N PRO A 233 0.83 -16.14 13.23
CA PRO A 233 -0.43 -16.31 13.97
C PRO A 233 -1.70 -15.80 13.28
N THR A 234 -1.59 -14.74 12.48
CA THR A 234 -2.73 -14.15 11.75
C THR A 234 -2.88 -14.67 10.32
N CYS A 235 -2.03 -15.60 9.89
CA CYS A 235 -2.15 -16.25 8.59
C CYS A 235 -3.55 -16.80 8.37
N TYR A 236 -4.10 -16.65 7.16
CA TYR A 236 -5.36 -17.27 6.74
C TYR A 236 -5.49 -18.74 7.19
N HIS A 237 -4.44 -19.55 6.98
CA HIS A 237 -4.44 -20.95 7.41
C HIS A 237 -4.36 -21.12 8.92
N ALA A 238 -3.54 -20.32 9.61
CA ALA A 238 -3.39 -20.40 11.07
C ALA A 238 -4.71 -20.16 11.81
N ARG A 239 -5.48 -19.16 11.37
CA ARG A 239 -6.78 -18.80 11.96
C ARG A 239 -7.80 -19.94 11.86
N ARG A 240 -7.62 -20.87 10.93
CA ARG A 240 -8.53 -22.00 10.66
C ARG A 240 -8.09 -23.32 11.31
N ILE A 241 -6.94 -23.36 11.98
CA ILE A 241 -6.53 -24.55 12.74
C ILE A 241 -7.48 -24.68 13.94
N ALA A 242 -8.10 -25.84 14.13
CA ALA A 242 -8.90 -26.14 15.31
C ALA A 242 -8.04 -26.07 16.58
N GLN A 243 -8.60 -25.65 17.71
CA GLN A 243 -7.83 -25.35 18.92
C GLN A 243 -7.00 -26.54 19.41
N GLU A 244 -7.58 -27.74 19.36
CA GLU A 244 -6.97 -29.03 19.70
C GLU A 244 -5.81 -29.44 18.76
N HIS A 245 -5.74 -28.85 17.57
CA HIS A 245 -4.69 -29.12 16.58
C HIS A 245 -3.64 -28.01 16.48
N ARG A 246 -3.74 -26.97 17.32
CA ARG A 246 -2.76 -25.87 17.35
C ARG A 246 -1.57 -26.22 18.21
N GLN A 247 -0.38 -26.23 17.61
CA GLN A 247 0.91 -26.30 18.28
C GLN A 247 1.54 -24.91 18.37
N PRO A 248 1.68 -24.30 19.56
CA PRO A 248 2.46 -23.09 19.75
C PRO A 248 3.95 -23.36 19.50
N LEU A 249 4.61 -22.44 18.79
CA LEU A 249 6.04 -22.55 18.43
C LEU A 249 6.72 -21.19 18.63
N SER A 250 7.94 -21.20 19.18
CA SER A 250 8.72 -20.01 19.49
C SER A 250 9.69 -19.61 18.38
N SER A 251 10.18 -20.57 17.59
CA SER A 251 11.16 -20.33 16.53
C SER A 251 11.01 -21.27 15.32
N PRO A 252 11.54 -20.90 14.13
CA PRO A 252 11.62 -21.80 12.99
C PRO A 252 12.45 -23.07 13.26
N GLU A 253 13.51 -22.96 14.07
CA GLU A 253 14.38 -24.09 14.42
C GLU A 253 13.64 -25.10 15.30
N GLU A 254 12.83 -24.63 16.24
CA GLU A 254 11.91 -25.49 17.01
C GLU A 254 10.92 -26.20 16.08
N ALA A 255 10.29 -25.45 15.17
CA ALA A 255 9.34 -26.01 14.21
C ALA A 255 9.99 -27.11 13.35
N ALA A 256 11.20 -26.88 12.86
CA ALA A 256 11.94 -27.84 12.05
C ALA A 256 12.30 -29.12 12.82
N ARG A 257 12.76 -29.00 14.08
CA ARG A 257 13.04 -30.17 14.94
C ARG A 257 11.79 -31.02 15.20
N LEU A 258 10.62 -30.38 15.26
CA LEU A 258 9.32 -31.03 15.42
C LEU A 258 8.70 -31.51 14.08
N GLY A 259 9.44 -31.42 12.97
CA GLY A 259 9.00 -31.90 11.65
C GLY A 259 8.02 -31.00 10.91
N TYR A 260 7.84 -29.74 11.35
CA TYR A 260 6.96 -28.80 10.68
C TYR A 260 7.63 -28.14 9.47
N ARG A 261 6.85 -27.89 8.42
CA ARG A 261 7.27 -27.18 7.21
C ARG A 261 6.67 -25.77 7.19
N PRO A 262 7.38 -24.76 6.65
CA PRO A 262 6.86 -23.40 6.59
C PRO A 262 5.69 -23.29 5.62
N CYS A 263 4.67 -22.54 6.02
CA CYS A 263 3.53 -22.21 5.17
C CYS A 263 3.92 -21.39 3.94
N ARG A 264 3.41 -21.77 2.77
CA ARG A 264 3.64 -21.05 1.50
C ARG A 264 2.86 -19.75 1.37
N HIS A 265 1.73 -19.61 2.08
CA HIS A 265 0.93 -18.38 2.08
C HIS A 265 1.58 -17.26 2.89
N CYS A 266 1.85 -17.52 4.18
CA CYS A 266 2.42 -16.49 5.05
C CYS A 266 3.95 -16.46 5.10
N ARG A 267 4.62 -17.45 4.49
CA ARG A 267 6.07 -17.54 4.36
C ARG A 267 6.80 -17.20 5.67
N PRO A 268 6.57 -17.90 6.80
CA PRO A 268 7.10 -17.48 8.11
C PRO A 268 8.63 -17.49 8.15
N ALA A 269 9.27 -18.43 7.45
CA ALA A 269 10.73 -18.52 7.32
C ALA A 269 11.16 -19.16 5.99
N LEU A 270 10.44 -18.90 4.90
CA LEU A 270 10.89 -19.37 3.59
C LEU A 270 12.08 -18.52 3.13
N PRO A 271 13.11 -19.14 2.51
CA PRO A 271 14.14 -18.40 1.79
C PRO A 271 13.49 -17.49 0.75
N VAL A 272 14.10 -16.34 0.51
CA VAL A 272 13.74 -15.51 -0.65
C VAL A 272 14.16 -16.31 -1.87
N GLU A 273 13.21 -16.64 -2.74
CA GLU A 273 13.55 -17.08 -4.08
C GLU A 273 14.20 -15.87 -4.75
N GLN A 274 15.53 -15.89 -4.89
CA GLN A 274 16.21 -14.90 -5.70
C GLN A 274 15.64 -15.04 -7.11
N PRO A 275 15.19 -13.96 -7.77
CA PRO A 275 14.86 -14.05 -9.18
C PRO A 275 16.09 -14.60 -9.91
N ALA A 276 15.88 -15.66 -10.69
CA ALA A 276 16.92 -16.20 -11.57
C ALA A 276 17.48 -15.03 -12.40
N ASP A 277 18.80 -14.86 -12.34
CA ASP A 277 19.62 -13.90 -13.06
C ASP A 277 18.89 -12.97 -14.06
N LEU A 278 18.74 -11.70 -13.69
CA LEU A 278 18.81 -10.59 -14.66
C LEU A 278 20.29 -10.19 -14.87
N ALA A 279 21.14 -11.20 -15.05
CA ALA A 279 22.49 -11.06 -15.55
C ALA A 279 22.53 -11.74 -16.92
N SER A 280 22.22 -10.98 -17.97
CA SER A 280 22.73 -11.11 -19.34
C SER A 280 21.99 -10.10 -20.23
N GLU A 281 22.77 -9.28 -20.94
CA GLU A 281 22.44 -8.30 -22.00
C GLU A 281 22.12 -6.86 -21.58
#